data_AF-A0A349GZI5-F1
#
_entry.id   AF-A0A349GZI5-F1
#
_cell.length_a   1.000
_cell.length_b   1.000
_cell.length_c   1.000
_cell.angle_alpha   90.00
_cell.angle_beta   90.00
_cell.angle_gamma   90.00
#
_symmetry.space_group_name_H-M   'P 1'
#
loop_
_entity.id
_entity.type
_entity.pdbx_description
1 polymer ?
#
loop_
_entity_poly.entity_id
_entity_poly.type
_entity_poly.pdbx_seq_one_letter_code
_entity_poly.pdbx_strand_id
1 'polypeptide(L)'
;MEAFVVKSPMLPQDHQTAVQRALALGRSGDPAVLPALIGMLPLPSNEVQRLSVSAIGKLAEFGADADMAVAALAPLAMKARHPQTQQYAIRALGKYGAAAAVHLADLRDVARNPAQRDYVRAAAATMADAIEQVSADAAAGVKHRCQRCDAPVSVDEFGRAQQTFQRTYCDRCFDEVFLERRNFEMQVELNKTIEARDGTVVQSRGERLIAEWLTAHGLSYRYDAKFRIIGEFQIRPDFYLPEVDVYIEYWGMDTPQYKMSMYKKQTLYQQEGKRLISVYPADLPRLDALLAAKLGFVGFTGRHQ
;
A
#
# COMPACT_ATOMS: atom_id res chain seq x y z
N MET A 1 -20.56 -49.27 23.00
CA MET A 1 -20.36 -48.24 24.04
C MET A 1 -19.43 -47.18 23.46
N GLU A 2 -19.98 -46.20 22.74
CA GLU A 2 -19.21 -45.04 22.29
C GLU A 2 -19.03 -44.09 23.48
N ALA A 3 -17.78 -43.78 23.81
CA ALA A 3 -17.45 -42.78 24.81
C ALA A 3 -17.81 -41.40 24.26
N PHE A 4 -18.89 -40.83 24.79
CA PHE A 4 -19.28 -39.44 24.61
C PHE A 4 -18.20 -38.57 25.27
N VAL A 5 -17.14 -38.21 24.53
CA VAL A 5 -16.12 -37.28 25.00
C VAL A 5 -16.74 -35.88 25.01
N VAL A 6 -17.38 -35.53 26.12
CA VAL A 6 -17.65 -34.14 26.47
C VAL A 6 -16.30 -33.46 26.60
N LYS A 7 -15.85 -32.77 25.55
CA LYS A 7 -14.70 -31.86 25.65
C LYS A 7 -15.06 -30.82 26.71
N SER A 8 -14.44 -30.96 27.88
CA SER A 8 -14.71 -30.08 29.01
C SER A 8 -14.58 -28.62 28.58
N PRO A 9 -15.59 -27.76 28.83
CA PRO A 9 -15.51 -26.36 28.48
C PRO A 9 -14.40 -25.68 29.28
N MET A 10 -13.69 -24.73 28.66
CA MET A 10 -12.68 -23.93 29.36
C MET A 10 -13.36 -23.02 30.39
N LEU A 11 -12.73 -22.83 31.55
CA LEU A 11 -13.17 -21.80 32.48
C LEU A 11 -13.02 -20.40 31.82
N PRO A 12 -13.89 -19.42 32.13
CA PRO A 12 -13.83 -18.10 31.49
C PRO A 12 -12.47 -17.41 31.61
N GLN A 13 -11.80 -17.52 32.75
CA GLN A 13 -10.47 -16.94 32.98
C GLN A 13 -9.38 -17.62 32.14
N ASP A 14 -9.39 -18.95 32.07
CA ASP A 14 -8.47 -19.72 31.24
C ASP A 14 -8.67 -19.42 29.75
N HIS A 15 -9.94 -19.28 29.35
CA HIS A 15 -10.31 -18.89 27.99
C HIS A 15 -9.76 -17.51 27.65
N GLN A 16 -10.00 -16.51 28.50
CA GLN A 16 -9.51 -15.15 28.29
C GLN A 16 -7.98 -15.09 28.25
N THR A 17 -7.31 -15.81 29.15
CA THR A 17 -5.85 -15.92 29.18
C THR A 17 -5.32 -16.54 27.89
N ALA A 18 -5.95 -17.61 27.40
CA ALA A 18 -5.57 -18.25 26.14
C ALA A 18 -5.79 -17.32 24.93
N VAL A 19 -6.89 -16.58 24.88
CA VAL A 19 -7.13 -15.59 23.81
C VAL A 19 -6.04 -14.52 23.80
N GLN A 20 -5.71 -13.94 24.96
CA GLN A 20 -4.66 -12.92 25.05
C GLN A 20 -3.29 -13.47 24.66
N ARG A 21 -2.97 -14.70 25.08
CA ARG A 21 -1.73 -15.38 24.70
C ARG A 21 -1.62 -15.59 23.18
N ALA A 22 -2.67 -16.08 22.53
CA ALA A 22 -2.66 -16.28 21.07
C ALA A 22 -2.44 -14.96 20.32
N LEU A 23 -3.09 -13.88 20.77
CA LEU A 23 -2.94 -12.56 20.19
C LEU A 23 -1.53 -11.99 20.39
N ALA A 24 -0.96 -12.13 21.58
CA ALA A 24 0.39 -11.66 21.90
C ALA A 24 1.44 -12.37 21.04
N LEU A 25 1.38 -13.71 20.98
CA LEU A 25 2.28 -14.52 20.15
C LEU A 25 2.14 -14.14 18.67
N GLY A 26 0.91 -14.03 18.15
CA GLY A 26 0.70 -13.65 16.74
C GLY A 26 1.08 -12.22 16.38
N ARG A 27 1.17 -11.30 17.35
CA ARG A 27 1.64 -9.92 17.14
C ARG A 27 3.17 -9.79 17.21
N SER A 28 3.86 -10.75 17.82
CA SER A 28 5.32 -10.69 17.98
C SER A 28 6.06 -10.69 16.63
N GLY A 29 5.51 -11.38 15.61
CA GLY A 29 6.21 -11.61 14.35
C GLY A 29 7.46 -12.49 14.48
N ASP A 30 7.70 -13.07 15.66
CA ASP A 30 8.87 -13.90 15.92
C ASP A 30 8.59 -15.35 15.48
N PRO A 31 9.31 -15.89 14.47
CA PRO A 31 9.08 -17.27 14.02
C PRO A 31 9.32 -18.32 15.13
N ALA A 32 10.10 -18.00 16.16
CA ALA A 32 10.38 -18.92 17.27
C ALA A 32 9.15 -19.20 18.14
N VAL A 33 8.05 -18.42 18.03
CA VAL A 33 6.82 -18.68 18.78
C VAL A 33 5.93 -19.77 18.18
N LEU A 34 6.30 -20.31 17.00
CA LEU A 34 5.53 -21.34 16.30
C LEU A 34 5.16 -22.54 17.21
N PRO A 35 6.08 -23.17 17.98
CA PRO A 35 5.73 -24.29 18.85
C PRO A 35 4.70 -23.91 19.94
N ALA A 36 4.80 -22.69 20.46
CA ALA A 36 3.85 -22.19 21.47
C ALA A 36 2.44 -22.03 20.89
N LEU A 37 2.31 -21.53 19.65
CA LEU A 37 1.02 -21.43 18.96
C LEU A 37 0.45 -22.82 18.59
N ILE A 38 1.30 -23.76 18.16
CA ILE A 38 0.91 -25.15 17.89
C ILE A 38 0.33 -25.80 19.15
N GLY A 39 0.95 -25.57 20.31
CA GLY A 39 0.47 -26.06 21.61
C GLY A 39 -0.92 -25.54 22.01
N MET A 40 -1.42 -24.48 21.37
CA MET A 40 -2.76 -23.92 21.62
C MET A 40 -3.84 -24.52 20.73
N LEU A 41 -3.48 -25.16 19.61
CA LEU A 41 -4.44 -25.77 18.67
C LEU A 41 -5.33 -26.85 19.29
N PRO A 42 -4.87 -27.68 20.25
CA PRO A 42 -5.71 -28.70 20.87
C PRO A 42 -6.80 -28.15 21.82
N LEU A 43 -6.70 -26.86 22.22
CA LEU A 43 -7.64 -26.27 23.19
C LEU A 43 -9.09 -26.33 22.67
N PRO A 44 -10.08 -26.57 23.55
CA PRO A 44 -11.44 -26.86 23.10
C PRO A 44 -12.20 -25.64 22.57
N SER A 45 -11.68 -24.42 22.76
CA SER A 45 -12.25 -23.17 22.24
C SER A 45 -11.98 -22.96 20.75
N ASN A 46 -13.06 -22.82 19.98
CA ASN A 46 -13.00 -22.49 18.55
C ASN A 46 -12.33 -21.12 18.30
N GLU A 47 -12.52 -20.16 19.21
CA GLU A 47 -11.92 -18.83 19.09
C GLU A 47 -10.41 -18.91 19.25
N VAL A 48 -9.93 -19.56 20.32
CA VAL A 48 -8.49 -19.74 20.57
C VAL A 48 -7.83 -20.52 19.43
N GLN A 49 -8.48 -21.58 18.95
CA GLN A 49 -7.98 -22.37 17.83
C GLN A 49 -7.87 -21.53 16.55
N ARG A 50 -8.92 -20.75 16.22
CA ARG A 50 -8.92 -19.86 15.04
C ARG A 50 -7.85 -18.77 15.13
N LEU A 51 -7.68 -18.15 16.29
CA LEU A 51 -6.65 -17.13 16.52
C LEU A 51 -5.24 -17.72 16.36
N SER A 52 -5.01 -18.90 16.93
CA SER A 52 -3.73 -19.59 16.85
C SER A 52 -3.40 -20.00 15.42
N VAL A 53 -4.36 -20.57 14.69
CA VAL A 53 -4.23 -20.87 13.25
C VAL A 53 -3.90 -19.62 12.42
N SER A 54 -4.61 -18.51 12.67
CA SER A 54 -4.35 -17.26 11.94
C SER A 54 -2.97 -16.69 12.24
N ALA A 55 -2.50 -16.83 13.49
CA ALA A 55 -1.16 -16.40 13.91
C ALA A 55 -0.08 -17.25 13.24
N ILE A 56 -0.24 -18.58 13.22
CA ILE A 56 0.69 -19.49 12.51
C ILE A 56 0.78 -19.07 11.04
N GLY A 57 -0.34 -18.89 10.35
CA GLY A 57 -0.33 -18.45 8.95
C GLY A 57 0.43 -17.13 8.73
N LYS A 58 0.35 -16.16 9.65
CA LYS A 58 1.13 -14.92 9.54
C LYS A 58 2.64 -15.15 9.65
N LEU A 59 3.07 -16.13 10.44
CA LEU A 59 4.50 -16.44 10.61
C LEU A 59 5.18 -16.93 9.33
N ALA A 60 4.42 -17.33 8.30
CA ALA A 60 4.98 -17.62 6.97
C ALA A 60 5.75 -16.41 6.40
N GLU A 61 5.28 -15.18 6.63
CA GLU A 61 5.93 -13.94 6.18
C GLU A 61 7.21 -13.62 6.98
N PHE A 62 7.41 -14.28 8.13
CA PHE A 62 8.54 -14.08 9.04
C PHE A 62 9.52 -15.26 9.03
N GLY A 63 9.40 -16.17 8.06
CA GLY A 63 10.33 -17.29 7.89
C GLY A 63 10.21 -18.39 8.94
N ALA A 64 9.02 -18.61 9.51
CA ALA A 64 8.80 -19.76 10.37
C ALA A 64 8.93 -21.08 9.61
N ASP A 65 9.33 -22.13 10.34
CA ASP A 65 9.48 -23.48 9.82
C ASP A 65 8.21 -23.94 9.10
N ALA A 66 8.31 -24.03 7.77
CA ALA A 66 7.18 -24.30 6.90
C ALA A 66 6.66 -25.73 7.08
N ASP A 67 7.55 -26.71 7.22
CA ASP A 67 7.17 -28.12 7.37
C ASP A 67 6.44 -28.33 8.70
N MET A 68 6.96 -27.74 9.78
CA MET A 68 6.33 -27.81 11.11
C MET A 68 4.94 -27.15 11.11
N ALA A 69 4.82 -25.98 10.48
CA ALA A 69 3.55 -25.26 10.41
C ALA A 69 2.51 -25.98 9.53
N VAL A 70 2.92 -26.47 8.36
CA VAL A 70 2.08 -27.26 7.44
C VAL A 70 1.56 -28.51 8.15
N ALA A 71 2.44 -29.26 8.83
CA ALA A 71 2.07 -30.46 9.59
C ALA A 71 1.04 -30.16 10.69
N ALA A 72 1.16 -29.02 11.38
CA ALA A 72 0.21 -28.61 12.42
C ALA A 72 -1.14 -28.11 11.86
N LEU A 73 -1.13 -27.42 10.71
CA LEU A 73 -2.32 -26.83 10.11
C LEU A 73 -3.17 -27.82 9.32
N ALA A 74 -2.55 -28.79 8.64
CA ALA A 74 -3.22 -29.71 7.73
C ALA A 74 -4.40 -30.47 8.37
N PRO A 75 -4.29 -31.05 9.58
CA PRO A 75 -5.42 -31.74 10.21
C PRO A 75 -6.64 -30.83 10.42
N LEU A 76 -6.42 -29.56 10.75
CA LEU A 76 -7.48 -28.57 10.93
C LEU A 76 -8.07 -28.10 9.60
N ALA A 77 -7.24 -27.95 8.57
CA ALA A 77 -7.71 -27.60 7.23
C ALA A 77 -8.67 -28.65 6.65
N MET A 78 -8.42 -29.93 6.94
CA MET A 78 -9.23 -31.03 6.40
C MET A 78 -10.42 -31.41 7.28
N LYS A 79 -10.25 -31.38 8.61
CA LYS A 79 -11.19 -32.03 9.55
C LYS A 79 -11.53 -31.19 10.80
N ALA A 80 -11.28 -29.88 10.81
CA ALA A 80 -11.66 -29.06 11.96
C ALA A 80 -13.18 -29.12 12.22
N ARG A 81 -13.54 -29.27 13.50
CA ARG A 81 -14.93 -29.38 13.95
C ARG A 81 -15.76 -28.14 13.62
N HIS A 82 -15.15 -26.96 13.72
CA HIS A 82 -15.80 -25.69 13.49
C HIS A 82 -15.47 -25.18 12.08
N PRO A 83 -16.46 -24.98 11.20
CA PRO A 83 -16.22 -24.62 9.80
C PRO A 83 -15.42 -23.32 9.59
N GLN A 84 -15.56 -22.30 10.45
CA GLN A 84 -14.70 -21.12 10.34
C GLN A 84 -13.24 -21.44 10.70
N THR A 85 -13.00 -22.29 11.69
CA THR A 85 -11.63 -22.69 12.03
C THR A 85 -11.00 -23.47 10.89
N GLN A 86 -11.79 -24.33 10.23
CA GLN A 86 -11.38 -25.04 9.03
C GLN A 86 -10.98 -24.08 7.90
N GLN A 87 -11.83 -23.07 7.60
CA GLN A 87 -11.54 -22.05 6.59
C GLN A 87 -10.24 -21.31 6.88
N TYR A 88 -10.02 -20.91 8.14
CA TYR A 88 -8.80 -20.21 8.52
C TYR A 88 -7.57 -21.11 8.42
N ALA A 89 -7.70 -22.40 8.73
CA ALA A 89 -6.61 -23.37 8.60
C ALA A 89 -6.24 -23.59 7.14
N ILE A 90 -7.22 -23.69 6.24
CA ILE A 90 -6.99 -23.75 4.78
C ILE A 90 -6.24 -22.51 4.29
N ARG A 91 -6.68 -21.32 4.70
CA ARG A 91 -6.01 -20.05 4.32
C ARG A 91 -4.60 -19.94 4.88
N ALA A 92 -4.39 -20.35 6.13
CA ALA A 92 -3.07 -20.37 6.76
C ALA A 92 -2.13 -21.36 6.07
N LEU A 93 -2.64 -22.54 5.71
CA LEU A 93 -1.89 -23.56 4.97
C LEU A 93 -1.42 -23.01 3.61
N GLY A 94 -2.29 -22.31 2.88
CA GLY A 94 -1.94 -21.67 1.61
C GLY A 94 -0.82 -20.63 1.70
N LYS A 95 -0.63 -19.98 2.85
CA LYS A 95 0.47 -19.02 3.05
C LYS A 95 1.86 -19.65 3.04
N TYR A 96 1.96 -20.96 3.25
CA TYR A 96 3.22 -21.72 3.17
C TYR A 96 3.55 -22.19 1.75
N GLY A 97 2.72 -21.84 0.75
CA GLY A 97 3.03 -21.99 -0.67
C GLY A 97 3.44 -23.42 -1.04
N ALA A 98 4.60 -23.57 -1.67
CA ALA A 98 5.12 -24.85 -2.16
C ALA A 98 5.25 -25.93 -1.06
N ALA A 99 5.50 -25.55 0.20
CA ALA A 99 5.57 -26.53 1.29
C ALA A 99 4.19 -27.21 1.55
N ALA A 100 3.10 -26.53 1.24
CA ALA A 100 1.75 -27.08 1.35
C ALA A 100 1.31 -27.92 0.14
N ALA A 101 2.15 -28.04 -0.91
CA ALA A 101 1.80 -28.74 -2.15
C ALA A 101 1.40 -30.21 -1.93
N VAL A 102 1.96 -30.85 -0.90
CA VAL A 102 1.64 -32.23 -0.51
C VAL A 102 0.16 -32.43 -0.16
N HIS A 103 -0.57 -31.36 0.18
CA HIS A 103 -1.99 -31.38 0.55
C HIS A 103 -2.93 -30.89 -0.56
N LEU A 104 -2.46 -30.72 -1.80
CA LEU A 104 -3.29 -30.27 -2.92
C LEU A 104 -4.50 -31.18 -3.15
N ALA A 105 -4.28 -32.50 -3.18
CA ALA A 105 -5.37 -33.47 -3.36
C ALA A 105 -6.42 -33.36 -2.23
N ASP A 106 -5.97 -33.26 -0.98
CA ASP A 106 -6.85 -33.12 0.18
C ASP A 106 -7.68 -31.82 0.09
N LEU A 107 -7.08 -30.70 -0.31
CA LEU A 107 -7.80 -29.44 -0.49
C LEU A 107 -8.83 -29.52 -1.63
N ARG A 108 -8.51 -30.20 -2.73
CA ARG A 108 -9.46 -30.42 -3.83
C ARG A 108 -10.64 -31.29 -3.39
N ASP A 109 -10.40 -32.27 -2.53
CA ASP A 109 -11.46 -33.10 -1.95
C ASP A 109 -12.37 -32.28 -1.02
N VAL A 110 -11.79 -31.42 -0.17
CA VAL A 110 -12.57 -30.47 0.65
C VAL A 110 -13.40 -29.53 -0.23
N ALA A 111 -12.85 -29.02 -1.33
CA ALA A 111 -13.53 -28.13 -2.26
C ALA A 111 -14.74 -28.80 -2.94
N ARG A 112 -14.64 -30.09 -3.26
CA ARG A 112 -15.71 -30.86 -3.92
C ARG A 112 -16.74 -31.44 -2.96
N ASN A 113 -16.40 -31.57 -1.66
CA ASN A 113 -17.25 -32.22 -0.68
C ASN A 113 -18.53 -31.39 -0.37
N PRO A 114 -19.73 -31.83 -0.76
CA PRO A 114 -20.97 -31.08 -0.56
C PRO A 114 -21.40 -30.96 0.91
N ALA A 115 -20.84 -31.77 1.82
CA ALA A 115 -21.10 -31.65 3.25
C ALA A 115 -20.41 -30.43 3.89
N GLN A 116 -19.42 -29.84 3.21
CA GLN A 116 -18.72 -28.65 3.67
C GLN A 116 -19.50 -27.36 3.39
N ARG A 117 -19.29 -26.36 4.25
CA ARG A 117 -19.88 -25.02 4.04
C ARG A 117 -19.32 -24.38 2.77
N ASP A 118 -20.12 -23.62 2.04
CA ASP A 118 -19.73 -22.97 0.78
C ASP A 118 -18.43 -22.15 0.89
N TYR A 119 -18.29 -21.39 1.98
CA TYR A 119 -17.09 -20.59 2.21
C TYR A 119 -15.83 -21.42 2.54
N VAL A 120 -15.99 -22.66 3.03
CA VAL A 120 -14.89 -23.61 3.24
C VAL A 120 -14.50 -24.21 1.89
N ARG A 121 -15.50 -24.65 1.09
CA ARG A 121 -15.26 -25.18 -0.26
C ARG A 121 -14.56 -24.16 -1.15
N ALA A 122 -15.05 -22.92 -1.15
CA ALA A 122 -14.46 -21.81 -1.90
C ALA A 122 -13.02 -21.52 -1.44
N ALA A 123 -12.78 -21.47 -0.11
CA ALA A 123 -11.42 -21.26 0.40
C ALA A 123 -10.48 -22.41 0.00
N ALA A 124 -10.95 -23.66 0.02
CA ALA A 124 -10.17 -24.82 -0.38
C ALA A 124 -9.83 -24.79 -1.88
N ALA A 125 -10.79 -24.47 -2.73
CA ALA A 125 -10.56 -24.29 -4.17
C ALA A 125 -9.51 -23.21 -4.44
N THR A 126 -9.72 -22.00 -3.89
CA THR A 126 -8.80 -20.86 -4.09
C THR A 126 -7.40 -21.14 -3.57
N MET A 127 -7.26 -21.78 -2.40
CA MET A 127 -5.93 -22.09 -1.87
C MET A 127 -5.26 -23.24 -2.61
N ALA A 128 -6.02 -24.23 -3.12
CA ALA A 128 -5.46 -25.26 -3.98
C ALA A 128 -4.92 -24.66 -5.29
N ASP A 129 -5.69 -23.79 -5.95
CA ASP A 129 -5.23 -23.09 -7.16
C ASP A 129 -3.97 -22.24 -6.89
N ALA A 130 -3.94 -21.52 -5.77
CA ALA A 130 -2.79 -20.70 -5.38
C ALA A 130 -1.54 -21.53 -5.09
N ILE A 131 -1.66 -22.63 -4.34
CA ILE A 131 -0.54 -23.54 -4.03
C ILE A 131 -0.02 -24.20 -5.32
N GLU A 132 -0.91 -24.64 -6.20
CA GLU A 132 -0.57 -25.24 -7.48
C GLU A 132 0.21 -24.25 -8.36
N GLN A 133 -0.27 -23.00 -8.44
CA GLN A 133 0.42 -21.94 -9.18
C GLN A 133 1.81 -21.66 -8.59
N VAL A 134 1.93 -21.48 -7.27
CA VAL A 134 3.22 -21.22 -6.60
C VAL A 134 4.19 -22.39 -6.78
N SER A 135 3.68 -23.62 -6.79
CA SER A 135 4.51 -24.82 -7.00
C SER A 135 4.98 -24.92 -8.44
N ALA A 136 4.12 -24.62 -9.41
CA ALA A 136 4.47 -24.57 -10.83
C ALA A 136 5.49 -23.46 -11.12
N ASP A 137 5.31 -22.27 -10.52
CA ASP A 137 6.26 -21.17 -10.58
C ASP A 137 7.64 -21.54 -10.05
N ALA A 138 7.68 -22.18 -8.88
CA ALA A 138 8.92 -22.64 -8.26
C ALA A 138 9.63 -23.66 -9.16
N ALA A 139 8.89 -24.59 -9.77
CA ALA A 139 9.42 -25.53 -10.75
C ALA A 139 9.91 -24.84 -12.03
N ALA A 140 9.25 -23.77 -12.46
CA ALA A 140 9.62 -22.96 -13.62
C ALA A 140 10.71 -21.91 -13.33
N GLY A 141 11.12 -21.75 -12.07
CA GLY A 141 12.14 -20.77 -11.66
C GLY A 141 11.67 -19.31 -11.67
N VAL A 142 10.37 -19.04 -11.59
CA VAL A 142 9.81 -17.68 -11.54
C VAL A 142 10.17 -17.02 -10.21
N LYS A 143 10.87 -15.88 -10.26
CA LYS A 143 11.32 -15.13 -9.06
C LYS A 143 10.54 -13.85 -8.78
N HIS A 144 9.88 -13.28 -9.79
CA HIS A 144 9.23 -11.97 -9.70
C HIS A 144 7.82 -12.03 -10.30
N ARG A 145 6.87 -11.31 -9.66
CA ARG A 145 5.48 -11.19 -10.09
C ARG A 145 5.04 -9.73 -10.18
N CYS A 146 4.20 -9.44 -11.16
CA CYS A 146 3.69 -8.11 -11.45
C CYS A 146 2.77 -7.63 -10.31
N GLN A 147 3.04 -6.48 -9.72
CA GLN A 147 2.23 -5.96 -8.61
C GLN A 147 0.80 -5.56 -9.01
N ARG A 148 0.51 -5.40 -10.31
CA ARG A 148 -0.81 -4.98 -10.80
C ARG A 148 -1.71 -6.16 -11.18
N CYS A 149 -1.16 -7.16 -11.87
CA CYS A 149 -1.95 -8.27 -12.41
C CYS A 149 -1.44 -9.65 -11.99
N ASP A 150 -0.41 -9.70 -11.15
CA ASP A 150 0.22 -10.91 -10.62
C ASP A 150 0.85 -11.83 -11.68
N ALA A 151 0.94 -11.41 -12.94
CA ALA A 151 1.63 -12.18 -13.98
C ALA A 151 3.11 -12.43 -13.61
N PRO A 152 3.68 -13.60 -13.97
CA PRO A 152 5.11 -13.85 -13.82
C PRO A 152 5.89 -12.82 -14.65
N VAL A 153 7.02 -12.37 -14.10
CA VAL A 153 7.85 -11.32 -14.68
C VAL A 153 9.23 -11.89 -14.93
N SER A 154 9.71 -11.77 -16.16
CA SER A 154 11.07 -12.17 -16.53
C SER A 154 12.12 -11.26 -15.87
N VAL A 155 13.38 -11.68 -15.87
CA VAL A 155 14.48 -10.89 -15.30
C VAL A 155 14.62 -9.53 -16.01
N ASP A 156 14.43 -9.50 -17.33
CA ASP A 156 14.53 -8.27 -18.13
C ASP A 156 13.37 -7.32 -17.86
N GLU A 157 12.14 -7.84 -17.80
CA GLU A 157 10.96 -7.05 -17.43
C GLU A 157 11.11 -6.48 -16.01
N PHE A 158 11.57 -7.30 -15.06
CA PHE A 158 11.86 -6.86 -13.70
C PHE A 158 12.90 -5.76 -13.68
N GLY A 159 14.03 -5.93 -14.38
CA GLY A 159 15.10 -4.93 -14.46
C GLY A 159 14.61 -3.59 -15.01
N ARG A 160 13.88 -3.60 -16.13
CA ARG A 160 13.32 -2.40 -16.75
C ARG A 160 12.28 -1.71 -15.86
N ALA A 161 11.36 -2.48 -15.28
CA ALA A 161 10.31 -1.95 -14.41
C ALA A 161 10.91 -1.35 -13.12
N GLN A 162 11.92 -2.00 -12.54
CA GLN A 162 12.65 -1.46 -11.39
C GLN A 162 13.39 -0.17 -11.72
N GLN A 163 14.10 -0.11 -12.85
CA GLN A 163 14.83 1.09 -13.27
C GLN A 163 13.91 2.30 -13.51
N THR A 164 12.69 2.07 -14.00
CA THR A 164 11.78 3.15 -14.42
C THR A 164 10.80 3.56 -13.32
N PHE A 165 10.31 2.60 -12.54
CA PHE A 165 9.21 2.78 -11.61
C PHE A 165 9.51 2.32 -10.18
N GLN A 166 10.65 1.66 -9.92
CA GLN A 166 10.98 0.97 -8.65
C GLN A 166 9.87 0.02 -8.20
N ARG A 167 9.16 -0.54 -9.17
CA ARG A 167 8.04 -1.46 -8.96
C ARG A 167 8.16 -2.59 -9.95
N THR A 168 7.69 -3.77 -9.56
CA THR A 168 7.66 -4.92 -10.43
C THR A 168 6.40 -4.89 -11.28
N TYR A 169 6.53 -4.65 -12.58
CA TYR A 169 5.46 -4.73 -13.55
C TYR A 169 5.87 -5.64 -14.70
N CYS A 170 4.91 -6.40 -15.23
CA CYS A 170 5.06 -7.03 -16.55
C CYS A 170 4.91 -5.97 -17.64
N ASP A 171 5.28 -6.30 -18.87
CA ASP A 171 5.31 -5.33 -19.98
C ASP A 171 3.98 -4.65 -20.25
N ARG A 172 2.89 -5.42 -20.26
CA ARG A 172 1.55 -4.83 -20.45
C ARG A 172 1.25 -3.75 -19.43
N CYS A 173 1.52 -4.03 -18.14
CA CYS A 173 1.24 -3.07 -17.07
C CYS A 173 2.27 -1.94 -17.05
N PHE A 174 3.52 -2.20 -17.44
CA PHE A 174 4.53 -1.17 -17.64
C PHE A 174 4.06 -0.15 -18.68
N ASP A 175 3.63 -0.63 -19.85
CA ASP A 175 3.17 0.22 -20.96
C ASP A 175 1.94 1.04 -20.58
N GLU A 176 0.95 0.43 -19.94
CA GLU A 176 -0.24 1.15 -19.46
C GLU A 176 0.13 2.27 -18.48
N VAL A 177 0.96 1.98 -17.46
CA VAL A 177 1.39 2.99 -16.47
C VAL A 177 2.25 4.08 -17.12
N PHE A 178 3.11 3.70 -18.07
CA PHE A 178 3.96 4.61 -18.82
C PHE A 178 3.13 5.55 -19.69
N LEU A 179 2.13 5.02 -20.40
CA LEU A 179 1.19 5.78 -21.22
C LEU A 179 0.32 6.71 -20.37
N GLU A 180 -0.20 6.24 -19.23
CA GLU A 180 -0.95 7.08 -18.28
C GLU A 180 -0.11 8.29 -17.82
N ARG A 181 1.17 8.08 -17.45
CA ARG A 181 2.06 9.20 -17.08
C ARG A 181 2.32 10.16 -18.23
N ARG A 182 2.60 9.64 -19.43
CA ARG A 182 2.83 10.49 -20.62
C ARG A 182 1.60 11.30 -20.99
N ASN A 183 0.42 10.70 -20.89
CA ASN A 183 -0.86 11.36 -21.13
C ASN A 183 -1.12 12.45 -20.09
N PHE A 184 -0.78 12.22 -18.81
CA PHE A 184 -0.89 13.25 -17.77
C PHE A 184 0.01 14.45 -18.03
N GLU A 185 1.27 14.25 -18.43
CA GLU A 185 2.18 15.36 -18.78
C GLU A 185 1.66 16.16 -19.98
N MET A 186 1.17 15.48 -21.01
CA MET A 186 0.56 16.12 -22.17
C MET A 186 -0.69 16.93 -21.78
N GLN A 187 -1.54 16.40 -20.91
CA GLN A 187 -2.73 17.11 -20.43
C GLN A 187 -2.39 18.37 -19.63
N VAL A 188 -1.34 18.33 -18.80
CA VAL A 188 -0.88 19.51 -18.05
C VAL A 188 -0.45 20.63 -19.02
N GLU A 189 0.30 20.30 -20.06
CA GLU A 189 0.69 21.28 -21.07
C GLU A 189 -0.51 21.81 -21.87
N LEU A 190 -1.45 20.94 -22.27
CA LEU A 190 -2.66 21.36 -22.98
C LEU A 190 -3.58 22.27 -22.15
N ASN A 191 -3.54 22.14 -20.82
CA ASN A 191 -4.34 22.98 -19.92
C ASN A 191 -3.75 24.39 -19.72
N LYS A 192 -2.46 24.61 -20.05
CA LYS A 192 -1.84 25.94 -20.02
C LYS A 192 -2.39 26.76 -21.18
N THR A 193 -3.41 27.57 -20.90
CA THR A 193 -4.17 28.32 -21.91
C THR A 193 -4.29 29.81 -21.60
N ILE A 194 -3.86 30.24 -20.41
CA ILE A 194 -4.04 31.61 -19.93
C ILE A 194 -2.68 32.30 -19.90
N GLU A 195 -2.48 33.32 -20.72
CA GLU A 195 -1.23 34.10 -20.77
C GLU A 195 -1.17 35.16 -19.66
N ALA A 196 -0.05 35.24 -18.95
CA ALA A 196 0.30 36.28 -17.99
C ALA A 196 1.07 37.42 -18.68
N ARG A 197 1.25 38.56 -18.00
CA ARG A 197 1.89 39.77 -18.58
C ARG A 197 3.32 39.58 -19.09
N ASP A 198 4.05 38.61 -18.55
CA ASP A 198 5.42 38.28 -18.97
C ASP A 198 5.47 37.22 -20.07
N GLY A 199 4.32 36.79 -20.60
CA GLY A 199 4.19 35.75 -21.62
C GLY A 199 4.11 34.33 -21.06
N THR A 200 4.18 34.13 -19.74
CA THR A 200 4.02 32.79 -19.14
C THR A 200 2.59 32.30 -19.31
N VAL A 201 2.42 31.08 -19.84
CA VAL A 201 1.10 30.48 -20.02
C VAL A 201 0.78 29.55 -18.84
N VAL A 202 -0.28 29.85 -18.10
CA VAL A 202 -0.69 29.17 -16.87
C VAL A 202 -2.04 28.45 -17.01
N GLN A 203 -2.38 27.61 -16.03
CA GLN A 203 -3.56 26.74 -16.07
C GLN A 203 -4.83 27.38 -15.49
N SER A 204 -4.70 28.41 -14.65
CA SER A 204 -5.82 29.02 -13.94
C SER A 204 -5.68 30.52 -13.76
N ARG A 205 -6.83 31.17 -13.50
CA ARG A 205 -6.88 32.61 -13.19
C ARG A 205 -6.12 32.96 -11.90
N GLY A 206 -6.13 32.08 -10.90
CA GLY A 206 -5.41 32.29 -9.64
C GLY A 206 -3.90 32.31 -9.84
N GLU A 207 -3.38 31.35 -10.61
CA GLU A 207 -1.96 31.33 -11.00
C GLU A 207 -1.57 32.55 -11.82
N ARG A 208 -2.44 33.02 -12.75
CA ARG A 208 -2.16 34.25 -13.51
C ARG A 208 -1.98 35.45 -12.59
N LEU A 209 -2.85 35.60 -11.59
CA LEU A 209 -2.74 36.72 -10.63
C LEU A 209 -1.44 36.65 -9.82
N ILE A 210 -0.99 35.45 -9.44
CA ILE A 210 0.29 35.25 -8.76
C ILE A 210 1.46 35.63 -9.70
N ALA A 211 1.45 35.11 -10.94
CA ALA A 211 2.46 35.42 -11.95
C ALA A 211 2.57 36.93 -12.21
N GLU A 212 1.44 37.60 -12.44
CA GLU A 212 1.38 39.05 -12.67
C GLU A 212 1.90 39.84 -11.46
N TRP A 213 1.59 39.40 -10.23
CA TRP A 213 2.09 40.03 -9.02
C TRP A 213 3.60 39.90 -8.89
N LEU A 214 4.15 38.70 -9.10
CA LEU A 214 5.60 38.44 -9.04
C LEU A 214 6.35 39.32 -10.05
N THR A 215 5.84 39.38 -11.28
CA THR A 215 6.42 40.19 -12.36
C THR A 215 6.37 41.69 -12.05
N ALA A 216 5.25 42.19 -11.51
CA ALA A 216 5.13 43.58 -11.09
C ALA A 216 6.13 43.97 -10.00
N HIS A 217 6.54 43.02 -9.16
CA HIS A 217 7.51 43.21 -8.09
C HIS A 217 8.95 42.86 -8.50
N GLY A 218 9.18 42.53 -9.77
CA GLY A 218 10.49 42.21 -10.32
C GLY A 218 11.09 40.92 -9.76
N LEU A 219 10.26 39.96 -9.33
CA LEU A 219 10.69 38.66 -8.84
C LEU A 219 10.72 37.64 -9.97
N SER A 220 11.91 37.07 -10.21
CA SER A 220 12.06 35.96 -11.16
C SER A 220 11.44 34.68 -10.61
N TYR A 221 10.73 33.93 -11.44
CA TYR A 221 10.17 32.63 -11.05
C TYR A 221 10.33 31.56 -12.14
N ARG A 222 10.20 30.30 -11.73
CA ARG A 222 10.06 29.14 -12.62
C ARG A 222 8.67 28.56 -12.43
N TYR A 223 7.86 28.53 -13.48
CA TYR A 223 6.50 27.99 -13.46
C TYR A 223 6.47 26.50 -13.82
N ASP A 224 5.70 25.71 -13.07
CA ASP A 224 5.45 24.27 -13.29
C ASP A 224 6.73 23.43 -13.51
N ALA A 225 7.84 23.84 -12.89
CA ALA A 225 9.14 23.21 -13.05
C ALA A 225 9.30 21.98 -12.13
N LYS A 226 9.87 20.90 -12.64
CA LYS A 226 10.16 19.69 -11.84
C LYS A 226 11.48 19.84 -11.09
N PHE A 227 11.47 19.59 -9.79
CA PHE A 227 12.66 19.59 -8.93
C PHE A 227 12.83 18.23 -8.25
N ARG A 228 14.08 17.77 -8.16
CA ARG A 228 14.44 16.59 -7.33
C ARG A 228 14.63 17.05 -5.89
N ILE A 229 14.06 16.30 -4.95
CA ILE A 229 14.30 16.43 -3.50
C ILE A 229 15.04 15.17 -2.99
N ILE A 230 15.36 15.07 -1.69
CA ILE A 230 16.20 13.99 -1.15
C ILE A 230 15.57 12.62 -1.50
N GLY A 231 16.40 11.71 -2.00
CA GLY A 231 15.98 10.39 -2.51
C GLY A 231 15.49 10.45 -3.97
N GLU A 232 14.35 9.81 -4.24
CA GLU A 232 13.81 9.61 -5.59
C GLU A 232 12.52 10.40 -5.87
N PHE A 233 12.09 11.23 -4.92
CA PHE A 233 10.87 12.01 -5.05
C PHE A 233 11.10 13.27 -5.89
N GLN A 234 10.18 13.54 -6.83
CA GLN A 234 10.13 14.79 -7.59
C GLN A 234 8.94 15.62 -7.14
N ILE A 235 9.18 16.92 -6.93
CA ILE A 235 8.13 17.91 -6.70
C ILE A 235 7.98 18.79 -7.94
N ARG A 236 6.75 19.24 -8.19
CA ARG A 236 6.43 20.20 -9.24
C ARG A 236 5.56 21.30 -8.65
N PRO A 237 6.15 22.37 -8.08
CA PRO A 237 5.41 23.53 -7.60
C PRO A 237 4.74 24.28 -8.76
N ASP A 238 3.71 25.05 -8.46
CA ASP A 238 3.15 25.99 -9.41
C ASP A 238 4.19 27.10 -9.70
N PHE A 239 4.84 27.64 -8.66
CA PHE A 239 5.94 28.60 -8.82
C PHE A 239 7.12 28.30 -7.89
N TYR A 240 8.34 28.47 -8.40
CA TYR A 240 9.57 28.49 -7.61
C TYR A 240 10.32 29.81 -7.83
N LEU A 241 10.68 30.48 -6.74
CA LEU A 241 11.37 31.77 -6.72
C LEU A 241 12.85 31.52 -6.35
N PRO A 242 13.79 31.51 -7.31
CA PRO A 242 15.17 31.13 -7.03
C PRO A 242 15.92 32.11 -6.14
N GLU A 243 15.59 33.40 -6.22
CA GLU A 243 16.28 34.49 -5.51
C GLU A 243 16.12 34.40 -3.99
N VAL A 244 14.97 33.91 -3.54
CA VAL A 244 14.64 33.75 -2.12
C VAL A 244 14.40 32.30 -1.73
N ASP A 245 14.62 31.34 -2.64
CA ASP A 245 14.37 29.89 -2.48
C ASP A 245 13.03 29.60 -1.76
N VAL A 246 11.95 30.02 -2.43
CA VAL A 246 10.56 29.84 -1.99
C VAL A 246 9.74 29.15 -3.06
N TYR A 247 8.84 28.27 -2.62
CA TYR A 247 7.87 27.54 -3.43
C TYR A 247 6.48 28.13 -3.16
N ILE A 248 5.70 28.40 -4.22
CA ILE A 248 4.30 28.86 -4.11
C ILE A 248 3.39 27.81 -4.75
N GLU A 249 2.29 27.51 -4.07
CA GLU A 249 1.24 26.59 -4.52
C GLU A 249 -0.13 27.30 -4.46
N TYR A 250 -0.91 27.20 -5.53
CA TYR A 250 -2.28 27.69 -5.61
C TYR A 250 -3.29 26.53 -5.45
N TRP A 251 -3.97 26.50 -4.31
CA TRP A 251 -4.88 25.42 -3.93
C TRP A 251 -6.32 25.69 -4.41
N GLY A 252 -6.52 25.65 -5.73
CA GLY A 252 -7.74 26.14 -6.38
C GLY A 252 -8.99 25.23 -6.31
N MET A 253 -8.88 23.99 -5.83
CA MET A 253 -9.98 23.01 -5.83
C MET A 253 -10.37 22.56 -4.42
N ASP A 254 -11.66 22.25 -4.22
CA ASP A 254 -12.22 21.89 -2.92
C ASP A 254 -12.74 20.43 -2.83
N THR A 255 -12.24 19.54 -3.70
CA THR A 255 -12.66 18.12 -3.66
C THR A 255 -11.89 17.33 -2.59
N PRO A 256 -12.48 16.28 -1.98
CA PRO A 256 -11.80 15.46 -0.97
C PRO A 256 -10.49 14.84 -1.48
N GLN A 257 -10.48 14.33 -2.71
CA GLN A 257 -9.30 13.74 -3.35
C GLN A 257 -8.19 14.77 -3.56
N TYR A 258 -8.55 16.01 -3.92
CA TYR A 258 -7.60 17.10 -4.06
C TYR A 258 -6.99 17.52 -2.72
N LYS A 259 -7.81 17.60 -1.66
CA LYS A 259 -7.33 17.88 -0.29
C LYS A 259 -6.31 16.86 0.19
N MET A 260 -6.54 15.57 -0.06
CA MET A 260 -5.57 14.52 0.27
C MET A 260 -4.22 14.73 -0.43
N SER A 261 -4.24 15.08 -1.72
CA SER A 261 -3.04 15.40 -2.49
C SER A 261 -2.33 16.67 -1.98
N MET A 262 -3.10 17.71 -1.63
CA MET A 262 -2.58 18.93 -1.01
C MET A 262 -1.83 18.63 0.28
N TYR A 263 -2.47 17.92 1.23
CA TYR A 263 -1.84 17.58 2.52
C TYR A 263 -0.57 16.75 2.32
N LYS A 264 -0.57 15.79 1.38
CA LYS A 264 0.62 15.00 1.06
C LYS A 264 1.77 15.89 0.56
N LYS A 265 1.49 16.86 -0.32
CA LYS A 265 2.50 17.79 -0.87
C LYS A 265 3.03 18.72 0.23
N GLN A 266 2.16 19.23 1.10
CA GLN A 266 2.56 20.05 2.25
C GLN A 266 3.49 19.30 3.21
N THR A 267 3.15 18.06 3.56
CA THR A 267 4.00 17.21 4.41
C THR A 267 5.38 17.00 3.77
N LEU A 268 5.44 16.81 2.46
CA LEU A 268 6.70 16.64 1.74
C LEU A 268 7.58 17.90 1.81
N TYR A 269 7.01 19.08 1.57
CA TYR A 269 7.75 20.34 1.74
C TYR A 269 8.28 20.51 3.18
N GLN A 270 7.46 20.16 4.18
CA GLN A 270 7.85 20.25 5.59
C GLN A 270 8.99 19.29 5.95
N GLN A 271 8.91 18.03 5.52
CA GLN A 271 9.94 17.01 5.77
C GLN A 271 11.29 17.42 5.16
N GLU A 272 11.26 18.05 4.00
CA GLU A 272 12.45 18.49 3.27
C GLU A 272 12.94 19.89 3.66
N GLY A 273 12.32 20.53 4.67
CA GLY A 273 12.70 21.87 5.14
C GLY A 273 12.55 22.97 4.09
N LYS A 274 11.64 22.80 3.11
CA LYS A 274 11.41 23.75 2.03
C LYS A 274 10.44 24.85 2.46
N ARG A 275 10.70 26.08 2.01
CA ARG A 275 9.84 27.24 2.29
C ARG A 275 8.65 27.25 1.33
N LEU A 276 7.47 26.95 1.86
CA LEU A 276 6.22 26.90 1.12
C LEU A 276 5.32 28.11 1.44
N ILE A 277 4.79 28.76 0.40
CA ILE A 277 3.66 29.68 0.48
C ILE A 277 2.44 29.02 -0.17
N SER A 278 1.45 28.70 0.66
CA SER A 278 0.12 28.30 0.19
C SER A 278 -0.72 29.54 -0.14
N VAL A 279 -1.34 29.55 -1.32
CA VAL A 279 -2.34 30.55 -1.74
C VAL A 279 -3.66 29.82 -2.00
N TYR A 280 -4.76 30.32 -1.43
CA TYR A 280 -6.10 29.76 -1.61
C TYR A 280 -6.99 30.75 -2.40
N PRO A 281 -8.12 30.30 -2.99
CA PRO A 281 -9.08 31.19 -3.65
C PRO A 281 -9.53 32.38 -2.77
N ALA A 282 -9.69 32.15 -1.46
CA ALA A 282 -10.07 33.17 -0.49
C ALA A 282 -8.99 34.24 -0.24
N ASP A 283 -7.74 33.96 -0.63
CA ASP A 283 -6.62 34.90 -0.48
C ASP A 283 -6.49 35.86 -1.66
N LEU A 284 -7.03 35.51 -2.84
CA LEU A 284 -6.88 36.31 -4.06
C LEU A 284 -7.29 37.79 -3.90
N PRO A 285 -8.38 38.14 -3.18
CA PRO A 285 -8.74 39.56 -2.95
C PRO A 285 -7.69 40.33 -2.14
N ARG A 286 -6.82 39.64 -1.40
CA ARG A 286 -5.77 40.22 -0.54
C ARG A 286 -4.39 39.69 -0.93
N LEU A 287 -4.23 39.28 -2.19
CA LEU A 287 -3.01 38.61 -2.67
C LEU A 287 -1.77 39.46 -2.43
N ASP A 288 -1.89 40.77 -2.67
CA ASP A 288 -0.82 41.73 -2.49
C ASP A 288 -0.29 41.74 -1.05
N ALA A 289 -1.16 41.96 -0.08
CA ALA A 289 -0.81 41.94 1.33
C ALA A 289 -0.26 40.57 1.78
N LEU A 290 -0.82 39.47 1.26
CA LEU A 290 -0.38 38.11 1.59
C LEU A 290 1.06 37.84 1.12
N LEU A 291 1.33 38.08 -0.16
CA LEU A 291 2.62 37.78 -0.77
C LEU A 291 3.69 38.75 -0.25
N ALA A 292 3.38 40.04 -0.13
CA ALA A 292 4.30 41.02 0.45
C ALA A 292 4.70 40.64 1.88
N ALA A 293 3.75 40.27 2.74
CA ALA A 293 4.04 39.85 4.11
C ALA A 293 4.90 38.58 4.15
N LYS A 294 4.49 37.52 3.44
CA LYS A 294 5.17 36.23 3.47
C LYS A 294 6.57 36.29 2.85
N LEU A 295 6.74 37.02 1.76
CA LEU A 295 8.04 37.20 1.11
C LEU A 295 8.95 38.13 1.92
N GLY A 296 8.38 39.13 2.61
CA GLY A 296 9.13 39.98 3.55
C GLY A 296 9.82 39.19 4.66
N PHE A 297 9.15 38.18 5.23
CA PHE A 297 9.73 37.32 6.27
C PHE A 297 10.92 36.46 5.79
N VAL A 298 11.05 36.24 4.49
CA VAL A 298 12.12 35.41 3.90
C VAL A 298 13.19 36.25 3.19
N GLY A 299 13.19 37.57 3.42
CA GLY A 299 14.25 38.49 2.98
C GLY A 299 13.95 39.28 1.71
N PHE A 300 12.72 39.25 1.18
CA PHE A 300 12.36 40.12 0.06
C PHE A 300 12.04 41.54 0.56
N THR A 301 12.89 42.51 0.22
CA THR A 301 12.63 43.94 0.41
C THR A 301 12.14 44.50 -0.93
N GLY A 302 10.82 44.64 -1.09
CA GLY A 302 10.23 45.08 -2.36
C GLY A 302 10.79 46.41 -2.86
N ARG A 303 10.87 46.59 -4.18
CA ARG A 303 11.05 47.90 -4.79
C ARG A 303 9.72 48.64 -4.75
N HIS A 304 9.57 49.61 -3.85
CA HIS A 304 8.52 50.61 -3.98
C HIS A 304 8.78 51.42 -5.26
N GLN A 305 7.86 51.35 -6.23
CA GLN A 305 7.68 52.40 -7.23
C GLN A 305 6.36 53.10 -6.94
#